data_AF-A0A661QAY4-F1
#
_entry.id   AF-A0A661QAY4-F1
#
_cell.length_a   1.000
_cell.length_b   1.000
_cell.length_c   1.000
_cell.angle_alpha   90.00
_cell.angle_beta   90.00
_cell.angle_gamma   90.00
#
_symmetry.space_group_name_H-M   'P 1'
#
loop_
_entity.id
_entity.type
_entity.pdbx_description
1 polymer ?
#
loop_
_entity_poly.entity_id
_entity_poly.type
_entity_poly.pdbx_seq_one_letter_code
_entity_poly.pdbx_strand_id
1 'polypeptide(L)'
;MKKVVEIWKETFIILGRYPQMFLPFLLVGIFSGIALYILYLSPQRPINLLLAPPIRAFFGEKFLHYPYNLYLLPKLYYYAHIFIGATLGILMNATACFMLKDIYYKKREPRILANSFFSLKRYLSLLGIWVIIFFLSYSWLRVMKIKGENSLFFSILSFLGVVFISTLFIYAIPAIVFEKRKIFSALGRSLGLFKKFPFLTLFLVFLPSSFYLPVIFLKRNTLFLMKHFFPEIIIFVLGIGISVSVVVDLFTATLPAILFLKEGGKK
;
A
#
# COMPACT_ATOMS: atom_id res chain seq x y z
N MET A 1 -13.67 16.41 15.12
CA MET A 1 -12.24 16.77 15.09
C MET A 1 -11.47 16.33 16.34
N LYS A 2 -11.93 16.61 17.58
CA LYS A 2 -11.23 16.17 18.81
C LYS A 2 -10.81 14.69 18.82
N LYS A 3 -11.70 13.77 18.45
CA LYS A 3 -11.39 12.33 18.34
C LYS A 3 -10.31 11.98 17.30
N VAL A 4 -10.26 12.70 16.18
CA VAL A 4 -9.22 12.48 15.15
C VAL A 4 -7.86 12.82 15.75
N VAL A 5 -7.74 13.99 16.38
CA VAL A 5 -6.51 14.45 17.03
C VAL A 5 -6.09 13.49 18.14
N GLU A 6 -7.03 12.95 18.91
CA GLU A 6 -6.75 11.97 19.96
C GLU A 6 -6.12 10.68 19.39
N ILE A 7 -6.70 10.12 18.32
CA ILE A 7 -6.19 8.90 17.67
C ILE A 7 -4.81 9.15 17.07
N TRP A 8 -4.59 10.31 16.43
CA TRP A 8 -3.29 10.69 15.91
C TRP A 8 -2.25 10.82 17.03
N LYS A 9 -2.58 11.53 18.12
CA LYS A 9 -1.70 11.69 19.27
C LYS A 9 -1.31 10.34 19.86
N GLU A 10 -2.28 9.46 20.05
CA GLU A 10 -2.04 8.10 20.56
C GLU A 10 -1.18 7.27 19.62
N THR A 11 -1.41 7.38 18.31
CA THR A 11 -0.57 6.71 17.29
C THR A 11 0.87 7.19 17.38
N PHE A 12 1.11 8.49 17.47
CA PHE A 12 2.47 9.02 17.66
C PHE A 12 3.11 8.57 18.97
N ILE A 13 2.36 8.53 20.07
CA ILE A 13 2.86 8.01 21.36
C ILE A 13 3.26 6.54 21.23
N ILE A 14 2.44 5.71 20.58
CA ILE A 14 2.72 4.29 20.38
C ILE A 14 3.93 4.10 19.47
N LEU A 15 4.01 4.82 18.36
CA LEU A 15 5.12 4.74 17.42
C LEU A 15 6.43 5.23 18.05
N GLY A 16 6.40 6.28 18.87
CA GLY A 16 7.56 6.77 19.60
C GLY A 16 8.00 5.81 20.72
N ARG A 17 7.06 5.19 21.43
CA ARG A 17 7.36 4.20 22.47
C ARG A 17 7.82 2.86 21.90
N TYR A 18 7.27 2.45 20.75
CA TYR A 18 7.53 1.16 20.11
C TYR A 18 7.96 1.35 18.64
N PRO A 19 9.19 1.79 18.38
CA PRO A 19 9.68 2.04 17.02
C PRO A 19 9.69 0.79 16.14
N GLN A 20 9.71 -0.40 16.75
CA GLN A 20 9.57 -1.68 16.06
C GLN A 20 8.32 -1.77 15.17
N MET A 21 7.27 -0.99 15.46
CA MET A 21 6.06 -0.86 14.63
C MET A 21 6.35 -0.41 13.19
N PHE A 22 7.48 0.24 12.93
CA PHE A 22 7.90 0.63 11.57
C PHE A 22 8.41 -0.54 10.74
N LEU A 23 8.96 -1.58 11.39
CA LEU A 23 9.70 -2.65 10.70
C LEU A 23 8.87 -3.41 9.66
N PRO A 24 7.58 -3.76 9.88
CA PRO A 24 6.78 -4.42 8.84
C PRO A 24 6.71 -3.60 7.55
N PHE A 25 6.54 -2.28 7.65
CA PHE A 25 6.42 -1.39 6.50
C PHE A 25 7.78 -1.15 5.83
N LEU A 26 8.83 -1.03 6.63
CA LEU A 26 10.19 -0.90 6.13
C LEU A 26 10.61 -2.16 5.35
N LEU A 27 10.21 -3.36 5.78
CA LEU A 27 10.43 -4.59 5.02
C LEU A 27 9.74 -4.53 3.65
N VAL A 28 8.47 -4.12 3.58
CA VAL A 28 7.79 -3.93 2.29
C VAL A 28 8.53 -2.92 1.40
N GLY A 29 9.02 -1.82 1.99
CA GLY A 29 9.83 -0.82 1.30
C GLY A 29 11.15 -1.38 0.76
N ILE A 30 11.89 -2.15 1.57
CA ILE A 30 13.14 -2.80 1.15
C ILE A 30 12.88 -3.75 -0.01
N PHE A 31 11.90 -4.65 0.10
CA PHE A 31 11.58 -5.60 -0.98
C PHE A 31 11.12 -4.88 -2.26
N SER A 32 10.40 -3.76 -2.12
CA SER A 32 10.03 -2.90 -3.24
C SER A 32 11.25 -2.24 -3.89
N GLY A 33 12.22 -1.77 -3.09
CA GLY A 33 13.48 -1.22 -3.59
C GLY A 33 14.34 -2.27 -4.29
N ILE A 34 14.44 -3.47 -3.72
CA ILE A 34 15.14 -4.61 -4.34
C ILE A 34 14.47 -4.97 -5.67
N ALA A 35 13.13 -5.04 -5.72
CA ALA A 35 12.42 -5.32 -6.96
C ALA A 35 12.67 -4.24 -8.02
N LEU A 36 12.64 -2.96 -7.64
CA LEU A 36 12.99 -1.86 -8.54
C LEU A 36 14.42 -2.00 -9.08
N TYR A 37 15.37 -2.33 -8.22
CA TYR A 37 16.76 -2.53 -8.61
C TYR A 37 16.94 -3.72 -9.56
N ILE A 38 16.32 -4.86 -9.27
CA ILE A 38 16.34 -6.03 -10.15
C ILE A 38 15.73 -5.70 -11.53
N LEU A 39 14.62 -4.95 -11.56
CA LEU A 39 13.99 -4.53 -12.82
C LEU A 39 14.88 -3.55 -13.60
N TYR A 40 15.58 -2.64 -12.92
CA TYR A 40 16.55 -1.75 -13.55
C TYR A 40 17.70 -2.52 -14.20
N LEU A 41 18.17 -3.59 -13.55
CA LEU A 41 19.21 -4.48 -14.07
C LEU A 41 18.68 -5.49 -15.13
N SER A 42 17.43 -5.40 -15.55
CA SER A 42 16.84 -6.33 -16.54
C SER A 42 17.65 -6.48 -17.85
N PRO A 43 18.36 -5.46 -18.38
CA PRO A 43 19.22 -5.65 -19.55
C PRO A 43 20.55 -6.36 -19.26
N GLN A 44 20.99 -6.42 -17.99
CA GLN A 44 22.32 -6.86 -17.60
C GLN A 44 22.34 -8.34 -17.19
N ARG A 45 23.44 -9.06 -17.49
CA ARG A 45 23.63 -10.42 -16.98
C ARG A 45 23.89 -10.37 -15.46
N PRO A 46 23.38 -11.34 -14.67
CA PRO A 46 22.64 -12.54 -15.09
C PRO A 46 21.13 -12.33 -15.23
N ILE A 47 20.59 -11.20 -14.77
CA ILE A 47 19.14 -10.95 -14.65
C ILE A 47 18.43 -10.96 -16.02
N ASN A 48 19.14 -10.53 -17.07
CA ASN A 48 18.69 -10.59 -18.47
C ASN A 48 18.17 -11.99 -18.85
N LEU A 49 18.79 -13.08 -18.40
CA LEU A 49 18.36 -14.44 -18.71
C LEU A 49 16.92 -14.72 -18.25
N LEU A 50 16.50 -14.12 -17.14
CA LEU A 50 15.16 -14.30 -16.56
C LEU A 50 14.16 -13.28 -17.09
N LEU A 51 14.55 -12.00 -17.15
CA LEU A 51 13.62 -10.90 -17.44
C LEU A 51 13.55 -10.50 -18.92
N ALA A 52 14.59 -10.73 -19.71
CA ALA A 52 14.58 -10.31 -21.10
C ALA A 52 13.62 -11.10 -22.00
N PRO A 53 13.46 -12.43 -21.87
CA PRO A 53 12.49 -13.18 -22.67
C PRO A 53 11.06 -12.63 -22.58
N PRO A 54 10.47 -12.40 -21.38
CA PRO A 54 9.13 -11.82 -21.29
C PRO A 54 9.11 -10.35 -21.76
N ILE A 55 10.16 -9.56 -21.51
CA ILE A 55 10.19 -8.17 -21.99
C ILE A 55 10.18 -8.12 -23.52
N ARG A 56 10.99 -8.95 -24.19
CA ARG A 56 11.04 -9.05 -25.66
C ARG A 56 9.69 -9.49 -26.23
N ALA A 57 9.04 -10.48 -25.62
CA ALA A 57 7.78 -11.02 -26.10
C ALA A 57 6.59 -10.05 -25.96
N PHE A 58 6.47 -9.35 -24.82
CA PHE A 58 5.29 -8.52 -24.53
C PHE A 58 5.47 -7.03 -24.86
N PHE A 59 6.70 -6.52 -24.85
CA PHE A 59 6.97 -5.09 -25.05
C PHE A 59 7.85 -4.83 -26.27
N GLY A 60 8.65 -5.81 -26.69
CA GLY A 60 9.55 -5.71 -27.82
C GLY A 60 11.01 -5.49 -27.41
N GLU A 61 11.92 -5.83 -28.32
CA GLU A 61 13.36 -5.83 -28.08
C GLU A 61 13.93 -4.45 -27.75
N LYS A 62 13.34 -3.38 -28.32
CA LYS A 62 13.76 -2.00 -28.08
C LYS A 62 13.82 -1.64 -26.59
N PHE A 63 12.96 -2.21 -25.75
CA PHE A 63 12.93 -1.94 -24.32
C PHE A 63 14.00 -2.66 -23.50
N LEU A 64 14.83 -3.50 -24.13
CA LEU A 64 16.04 -4.05 -23.53
C LEU A 64 17.25 -3.14 -23.68
N HIS A 65 17.10 -2.04 -24.41
CA HIS A 65 18.19 -1.10 -24.69
C HIS A 65 17.94 0.26 -24.03
N TYR A 66 19.02 0.90 -23.63
CA TYR A 66 19.00 2.26 -23.13
C TYR A 66 18.67 3.26 -24.26
N PRO A 67 17.89 4.33 -24.00
CA PRO A 67 17.21 4.68 -22.74
C PRO A 67 15.81 4.08 -22.62
N TYR A 68 15.35 3.32 -23.61
CA TYR A 68 13.97 2.82 -23.71
C TYR A 68 13.59 1.90 -22.54
N ASN A 69 14.53 1.12 -22.02
CA ASN A 69 14.34 0.33 -20.80
C ASN A 69 13.77 1.15 -19.62
N LEU A 70 14.20 2.41 -19.46
CA LEU A 70 13.74 3.29 -18.38
C LEU A 70 12.31 3.80 -18.58
N TYR A 71 11.83 3.92 -19.82
CA TYR A 71 10.44 4.26 -20.10
C TYR A 71 9.49 3.11 -19.71
N LEU A 72 9.94 1.86 -19.83
CA LEU A 72 9.16 0.68 -19.46
C LEU A 72 9.21 0.39 -17.96
N LEU A 73 10.27 0.84 -17.26
CA LEU A 73 10.51 0.55 -15.86
C LEU A 73 9.32 0.86 -14.92
N PRO A 74 8.62 2.02 -15.01
CA PRO A 74 7.45 2.29 -14.17
C PRO A 74 6.32 1.26 -14.33
N LYS A 75 6.14 0.73 -15.55
CA LYS A 75 5.09 -0.26 -15.85
C LYS A 75 5.46 -1.63 -15.31
N LEU A 76 6.71 -2.06 -15.46
CA LEU A 76 7.18 -3.32 -14.85
C LEU A 76 7.13 -3.24 -13.32
N TYR A 77 7.57 -2.09 -12.77
CA TYR A 77 7.53 -1.85 -11.35
C TYR A 77 6.09 -1.85 -10.79
N TYR A 78 5.12 -1.33 -11.54
CA TYR A 78 3.70 -1.42 -11.16
C TYR A 78 3.25 -2.88 -10.97
N TYR A 79 3.61 -3.80 -11.87
CA TYR A 79 3.27 -5.22 -11.73
C TYR A 79 3.98 -5.88 -10.55
N ALA A 80 5.28 -5.61 -10.39
CA ALA A 80 6.05 -6.11 -9.24
C ALA A 80 5.46 -5.59 -7.92
N HIS A 81 5.06 -4.32 -7.87
CA HIS A 81 4.47 -3.71 -6.69
C HIS A 81 3.09 -4.30 -6.35
N ILE A 82 2.24 -4.62 -7.34
CA ILE A 82 1.00 -5.38 -7.11
C ILE A 82 1.32 -6.73 -6.46
N PHE A 83 2.29 -7.46 -6.99
CA PHE A 83 2.68 -8.76 -6.46
C PHE A 83 3.21 -8.66 -5.02
N ILE A 84 4.09 -7.69 -4.74
CA ILE A 84 4.60 -7.43 -3.39
C ILE A 84 3.47 -7.04 -2.45
N GLY A 85 2.55 -6.18 -2.88
CA GLY A 85 1.37 -5.78 -2.10
C GLY A 85 0.48 -6.97 -1.75
N ALA A 86 0.19 -7.83 -2.73
CA ALA A 86 -0.61 -9.03 -2.56
C ALA A 86 0.02 -10.10 -1.66
N THR A 87 1.35 -10.07 -1.52
CA THR A 87 2.11 -11.07 -0.74
C THR A 87 2.59 -10.48 0.57
N LEU A 88 3.73 -9.77 0.55
CA LEU A 88 4.37 -9.19 1.72
C LEU A 88 3.56 -8.03 2.31
N GLY A 89 2.95 -7.19 1.46
CA GLY A 89 2.20 -6.01 1.91
C GLY A 89 1.06 -6.36 2.87
N ILE A 90 0.16 -7.26 2.46
CA ILE A 90 -0.95 -7.70 3.31
C ILE A 90 -0.48 -8.43 4.57
N LEU A 91 0.61 -9.20 4.47
CA LEU A 91 1.18 -9.92 5.62
C LEU A 91 1.71 -8.94 6.67
N MET A 92 2.44 -7.92 6.22
CA MET A 92 3.05 -6.90 7.07
C MET A 92 1.99 -5.97 7.68
N ASN A 93 0.94 -5.62 6.94
CA ASN A 93 -0.22 -4.91 7.47
C ASN A 93 -0.91 -5.69 8.61
N ALA A 94 -1.13 -6.99 8.42
CA ALA A 94 -1.68 -7.84 9.47
C ALA A 94 -0.72 -8.01 10.66
N THR A 95 0.58 -8.09 10.40
CA THR A 95 1.62 -8.16 11.45
C THR A 95 1.56 -6.91 12.32
N ALA A 96 1.49 -5.73 11.71
CA ALA A 96 1.34 -4.47 12.44
C ALA A 96 0.05 -4.43 13.28
N CYS A 97 -1.07 -4.95 12.76
CA CYS A 97 -2.30 -5.10 13.54
C CYS A 97 -2.10 -6.04 14.75
N PHE A 98 -1.44 -7.18 14.58
CA PHE A 98 -1.13 -8.09 15.70
C PHE A 98 -0.18 -7.46 16.73
N MET A 99 0.78 -6.65 16.30
CA MET A 99 1.65 -5.89 17.20
C MET A 99 0.85 -4.89 18.02
N LEU A 100 -0.10 -4.18 17.41
CA LEU A 100 -1.05 -3.33 18.16
C LEU A 100 -1.90 -4.14 19.14
N LYS A 101 -2.30 -5.37 18.77
CA LYS A 101 -3.02 -6.27 19.68
C LYS A 101 -2.22 -6.55 20.95
N ASP A 102 -0.93 -6.85 20.80
CA ASP A 102 -0.05 -7.17 21.92
C ASP A 102 0.17 -5.96 22.84
N ILE A 103 0.31 -4.77 22.26
CA ILE A 103 0.47 -3.52 23.01
C ILE A 103 -0.81 -3.20 23.81
N TYR A 104 -1.99 -3.24 23.18
CA TYR A 104 -3.25 -2.85 23.81
C TYR A 104 -3.79 -3.89 24.79
N TYR A 105 -3.88 -5.15 24.38
CA TYR A 105 -4.53 -6.18 25.20
C TYR A 105 -3.58 -6.89 26.15
N LYS A 106 -2.35 -7.18 25.71
CA LYS A 106 -1.40 -7.98 26.50
C LYS A 106 -0.43 -7.12 27.29
N LYS A 107 -0.36 -5.81 27.03
CA LYS A 107 0.63 -4.88 27.60
C LYS A 107 2.07 -5.42 27.48
N ARG A 108 2.38 -6.03 26.33
CA ARG A 108 3.68 -6.63 26.03
C ARG A 108 4.36 -5.92 24.88
N GLU A 109 5.68 -6.02 24.83
CA GLU A 109 6.45 -5.55 23.68
C GLU A 109 6.05 -6.29 22.39
N PRO A 110 5.98 -5.57 21.26
CA PRO A 110 5.53 -6.15 20.01
C PRO A 110 6.58 -7.07 19.40
N ARG A 111 6.24 -8.33 19.15
CA ARG A 111 7.17 -9.33 18.58
C ARG A 111 6.87 -9.59 17.11
N ILE A 112 7.73 -9.10 16.21
CA ILE A 112 7.51 -9.18 14.76
C ILE A 112 7.41 -10.63 14.28
N LEU A 113 8.41 -11.47 14.59
CA LEU A 113 8.45 -12.86 14.10
C LEU A 113 7.19 -13.64 14.48
N ALA A 114 6.84 -13.64 15.76
CA ALA A 114 5.64 -14.32 16.25
C ALA A 114 4.35 -13.79 15.57
N ASN A 115 4.24 -12.46 15.43
CA ASN A 115 3.08 -11.83 14.82
C ASN A 115 2.99 -12.05 13.31
N SER A 116 4.11 -12.21 12.62
CA SER A 116 4.15 -12.63 11.22
C SER A 116 3.69 -14.08 11.05
N PHE A 117 4.07 -15.00 11.95
CA PHE A 117 3.53 -16.37 11.93
C PHE A 117 2.01 -16.42 12.16
N PHE A 118 1.48 -15.60 13.07
CA PHE A 118 0.03 -15.49 13.25
C PHE A 118 -0.67 -14.88 12.04
N SER A 119 -0.01 -13.95 11.35
CA SER A 119 -0.50 -13.34 10.11
C SER A 119 -0.55 -14.36 8.97
N LEU A 120 0.48 -15.20 8.83
CA LEU A 120 0.54 -16.29 7.84
C LEU A 120 -0.65 -17.25 7.97
N LYS A 121 -1.03 -17.62 9.21
CA LYS A 121 -2.21 -18.49 9.44
C LYS A 121 -3.53 -17.89 8.93
N ARG A 122 -3.58 -16.57 8.73
CA ARG A 122 -4.75 -15.84 8.23
C ARG A 122 -4.58 -15.33 6.81
N TYR A 123 -3.47 -15.66 6.16
CA TYR A 123 -3.07 -15.10 4.87
C TYR A 123 -4.16 -15.27 3.80
N LEU A 124 -4.78 -16.45 3.67
CA LEU A 124 -5.82 -16.66 2.66
C LEU A 124 -7.04 -15.76 2.86
N SER A 125 -7.42 -15.47 4.10
CA SER A 125 -8.54 -14.55 4.37
C SER A 125 -8.17 -13.09 4.11
N LEU A 126 -6.92 -12.70 4.42
CA LEU A 126 -6.39 -11.37 4.12
C LEU A 126 -6.27 -11.16 2.61
N LEU A 127 -5.75 -12.15 1.89
CA LEU A 127 -5.63 -12.16 0.44
C LEU A 127 -7.01 -12.08 -0.21
N GLY A 128 -8.01 -12.79 0.30
CA GLY A 128 -9.39 -12.67 -0.18
C GLY A 128 -9.95 -11.24 -0.09
N ILE A 129 -9.70 -10.54 1.02
CA ILE A 129 -10.07 -9.10 1.15
C ILE A 129 -9.29 -8.27 0.13
N TRP A 130 -7.97 -8.47 0.05
CA TRP A 130 -7.12 -7.71 -0.87
C TRP A 130 -7.56 -7.86 -2.32
N VAL A 131 -7.89 -9.09 -2.75
CA VAL A 131 -8.40 -9.38 -4.10
C VAL A 131 -9.69 -8.61 -4.36
N ILE A 132 -10.63 -8.56 -3.41
CA ILE A 132 -11.87 -7.81 -3.55
C ILE A 132 -11.59 -6.31 -3.69
N ILE A 133 -10.75 -5.74 -2.83
CA ILE A 133 -10.37 -4.32 -2.89
C ILE A 133 -9.66 -4.02 -4.21
N PHE A 134 -8.77 -4.90 -4.66
CA PHE A 134 -8.04 -4.78 -5.92
C PHE A 134 -9.00 -4.77 -7.11
N PHE A 135 -9.92 -5.73 -7.21
CA PHE A 135 -10.89 -5.78 -8.31
C PHE A 135 -11.81 -4.56 -8.34
N LEU A 136 -12.27 -4.07 -7.18
CA LEU A 136 -13.08 -2.85 -7.10
C LEU A 136 -12.29 -1.61 -7.54
N SER A 137 -11.05 -1.49 -7.06
CA SER A 137 -10.16 -0.37 -7.41
C SER A 137 -9.79 -0.41 -8.90
N TYR A 138 -9.49 -1.59 -9.43
CA TYR A 138 -9.22 -1.80 -10.86
C TYR A 138 -10.42 -1.44 -11.73
N SER A 139 -11.62 -1.87 -11.33
CA SER A 139 -12.87 -1.54 -12.03
C SER A 139 -13.13 -0.03 -12.05
N TRP A 140 -12.91 0.64 -10.92
CA TRP A 140 -12.98 2.11 -10.83
C TRP A 140 -12.01 2.79 -11.78
N LEU A 141 -10.73 2.39 -11.76
CA LEU A 141 -9.71 2.95 -12.64
C LEU A 141 -10.04 2.73 -14.12
N ARG A 142 -10.61 1.57 -14.47
CA ARG A 142 -11.05 1.28 -15.85
C ARG A 142 -12.16 2.21 -16.30
N VAL A 143 -13.14 2.51 -15.45
CA VAL A 143 -14.22 3.47 -15.75
C VAL A 143 -13.65 4.88 -15.94
N MET A 144 -12.68 5.29 -15.10
CA MET A 144 -12.05 6.60 -15.22
C MET A 144 -11.22 6.74 -16.50
N LYS A 145 -10.49 5.69 -16.90
CA LYS A 145 -9.69 5.69 -18.15
C LYS A 145 -10.54 5.91 -19.41
N ILE A 146 -11.73 5.32 -19.46
CA ILE A 146 -12.65 5.49 -20.61
C ILE A 146 -13.10 6.95 -20.73
N LYS A 147 -13.17 7.70 -19.63
CA LYS A 147 -13.67 9.08 -19.59
C LYS A 147 -12.61 10.16 -19.83
N GLY A 148 -11.32 9.80 -19.85
CA GLY A 148 -10.23 10.72 -20.22
C GLY A 148 -8.92 10.43 -19.51
N GLU A 149 -7.86 10.12 -20.26
CA GLU A 149 -6.57 9.66 -19.71
C GLU A 149 -5.60 10.80 -19.34
N ASN A 150 -5.82 12.02 -19.85
CA ASN A 150 -4.80 13.09 -19.82
C ASN A 150 -5.13 14.33 -18.98
N SER A 151 -6.20 14.39 -18.18
CA SER A 151 -6.48 15.57 -17.33
C SER A 151 -6.00 15.37 -15.89
N LEU A 152 -5.47 16.41 -15.24
CA LEU A 152 -5.05 16.32 -13.82
C LEU A 152 -6.24 15.98 -12.92
N PHE A 153 -7.40 16.50 -13.29
CA PHE A 153 -8.67 16.19 -12.64
C PHE A 153 -8.96 14.69 -12.60
N PHE A 154 -8.79 13.96 -13.71
CA PHE A 154 -9.00 12.51 -13.74
C PHE A 154 -7.99 11.74 -12.89
N SER A 155 -6.73 12.20 -12.81
CA SER A 155 -5.73 11.59 -11.92
C SER A 155 -6.11 11.75 -10.44
N ILE A 156 -6.57 12.94 -10.05
CA ILE A 156 -7.03 13.22 -8.68
C ILE A 156 -8.29 12.42 -8.36
N LEU A 157 -9.27 12.39 -9.28
CA LEU A 157 -10.52 11.64 -9.10
C LEU A 157 -10.27 10.13 -9.02
N SER A 158 -9.33 9.62 -9.82
CA SER A 158 -8.88 8.22 -9.76
C SER A 158 -8.29 7.89 -8.40
N PHE A 159 -7.38 8.75 -7.90
CA PHE A 159 -6.79 8.62 -6.57
C PHE A 159 -7.86 8.64 -5.47
N LEU A 160 -8.76 9.64 -5.50
CA LEU A 160 -9.84 9.79 -4.52
C LEU A 160 -10.74 8.56 -4.48
N GLY A 161 -11.13 8.01 -5.63
CA GLY A 161 -11.98 6.82 -5.67
C GLY A 161 -11.28 5.57 -5.15
N VAL A 162 -9.99 5.38 -5.45
CA VAL A 162 -9.21 4.27 -4.87
C VAL A 162 -9.11 4.42 -3.34
N VAL A 163 -8.77 5.61 -2.84
CA VAL A 163 -8.71 5.87 -1.39
C VAL A 163 -10.08 5.64 -0.75
N PHE A 164 -11.16 6.08 -1.39
CA PHE A 164 -12.52 5.85 -0.90
C PHE A 164 -12.86 4.36 -0.80
N ILE A 165 -12.59 3.58 -1.86
CA ILE A 165 -12.78 2.12 -1.86
C ILE A 165 -11.96 1.47 -0.74
N SER A 166 -10.68 1.82 -0.61
CA SER A 166 -9.82 1.32 0.47
C SER A 166 -10.38 1.67 1.86
N THR A 167 -10.94 2.88 2.02
CA THR A 167 -11.53 3.34 3.28
C THR A 167 -12.74 2.51 3.70
N LEU A 168 -13.59 2.07 2.76
CA LEU A 168 -14.74 1.22 3.05
C LEU A 168 -14.34 -0.11 3.71
N PHE A 169 -13.18 -0.64 3.34
CA PHE A 169 -12.69 -1.96 3.75
C PHE A 169 -11.50 -1.91 4.71
N ILE A 170 -11.10 -0.72 5.16
CA ILE A 170 -9.89 -0.52 5.97
C ILE A 170 -9.91 -1.30 7.30
N TYR A 171 -11.10 -1.48 7.88
CA TYR A 171 -11.27 -2.22 9.14
C TYR A 171 -11.36 -3.74 8.96
N ALA A 172 -11.40 -4.23 7.72
CA ALA A 172 -11.53 -5.66 7.46
C ALA A 172 -10.28 -6.43 7.95
N ILE A 173 -9.08 -5.84 7.82
CA ILE A 173 -7.84 -6.41 8.36
C ILE A 173 -7.89 -6.48 9.91
N PRO A 174 -8.14 -5.39 10.65
CA PRO A 174 -8.40 -5.43 12.09
C PRO A 174 -9.47 -6.45 12.50
N ALA A 175 -10.59 -6.55 11.78
CA ALA A 175 -11.66 -7.50 12.10
C ALA A 175 -11.22 -8.97 11.96
N ILE A 176 -10.37 -9.29 10.97
CA ILE A 176 -9.77 -10.63 10.82
C ILE A 176 -8.77 -10.90 11.95
N VAL A 177 -7.97 -9.91 12.36
CA VAL A 177 -6.87 -10.07 13.31
C VAL A 177 -7.36 -10.09 14.77
N PHE A 178 -8.26 -9.17 15.13
CA PHE A 178 -8.76 -9.00 16.49
C PHE A 178 -9.92 -9.94 16.78
N GLU A 179 -10.97 -9.92 15.97
CA GLU A 179 -12.22 -10.68 16.17
C GLU A 179 -12.22 -12.06 15.51
N LYS A 180 -11.14 -12.44 14.81
CA LYS A 180 -10.98 -13.72 14.11
C LYS A 180 -12.05 -14.04 13.04
N ARG A 181 -12.66 -13.02 12.43
CA ARG A 181 -13.74 -13.20 11.42
C ARG A 181 -13.26 -13.83 10.10
N LYS A 182 -14.20 -14.45 9.39
CA LYS A 182 -14.06 -14.87 7.98
C LYS A 182 -14.21 -13.66 7.03
N ILE A 183 -13.80 -13.81 5.77
CA ILE A 183 -13.77 -12.74 4.73
C ILE A 183 -15.06 -11.92 4.69
N PHE A 184 -16.21 -12.53 4.34
CA PHE A 184 -17.47 -11.78 4.19
C PHE A 184 -17.96 -11.15 5.49
N SER A 185 -17.76 -11.83 6.62
CA SER A 185 -18.10 -11.27 7.94
C SER A 185 -17.21 -10.08 8.31
N ALA A 186 -15.93 -10.11 7.93
CA ALA A 186 -15.00 -9.01 8.13
C ALA A 186 -15.33 -7.79 7.25
N LEU A 187 -15.75 -8.01 6.00
CA LEU A 187 -16.22 -6.96 5.10
C LEU A 187 -17.49 -6.30 5.65
N GLY A 188 -18.48 -7.09 6.07
CA GLY A 188 -19.69 -6.57 6.71
C GLY A 188 -19.39 -5.79 7.98
N ARG A 189 -18.45 -6.27 8.81
CA ARG A 189 -17.98 -5.55 10.00
C ARG A 189 -17.30 -4.23 9.64
N SER A 190 -16.48 -4.21 8.60
CA SER A 190 -15.81 -3.00 8.11
C SER A 190 -16.81 -1.95 7.66
N LEU A 191 -17.79 -2.35 6.84
CA LEU A 191 -18.86 -1.46 6.38
C LEU A 191 -19.72 -0.95 7.55
N GLY A 192 -20.01 -1.80 8.53
CA GLY A 192 -20.75 -1.40 9.73
C GLY A 192 -20.02 -0.32 10.54
N LEU A 193 -18.70 -0.48 10.72
CA LEU A 193 -17.87 0.53 11.41
C LEU A 193 -17.70 1.81 10.59
N PHE A 194 -17.52 1.69 9.27
CA PHE A 194 -17.47 2.84 8.37
C PHE A 194 -18.77 3.65 8.43
N LYS A 195 -19.94 2.99 8.40
CA LYS A 195 -21.25 3.66 8.55
C LYS A 195 -21.40 4.37 9.90
N LYS A 196 -20.84 3.81 10.97
CA LYS A 196 -20.86 4.44 12.31
C LYS A 196 -19.94 5.67 12.38
N PHE A 197 -18.81 5.67 11.67
CA PHE A 197 -17.80 6.72 11.73
C PHE A 197 -17.25 7.11 10.34
N PRO A 198 -18.08 7.61 9.40
CA PRO A 198 -17.68 7.77 8.01
C PRO A 198 -16.62 8.86 7.84
N PHE A 199 -16.91 10.08 8.30
CA PHE A 199 -15.98 11.21 8.21
C PHE A 199 -14.68 10.95 8.97
N LEU A 200 -14.77 10.35 10.16
CA LEU A 200 -13.59 10.09 10.97
C LEU A 200 -12.67 9.08 10.26
N THR A 201 -13.21 7.99 9.71
CA THR A 201 -12.43 7.01 8.94
C THR A 201 -11.82 7.64 7.69
N LEU A 202 -12.62 8.44 6.96
CA LEU A 202 -12.14 9.15 5.76
C LEU A 202 -10.96 10.05 6.08
N PHE A 203 -11.03 10.89 7.12
CA PHE A 203 -9.90 11.75 7.50
C PHE A 203 -8.67 10.95 7.93
N LEU A 204 -8.83 9.85 8.67
CA LEU A 204 -7.71 9.03 9.11
C LEU A 204 -6.97 8.34 7.96
N VAL A 205 -7.67 7.98 6.88
CA VAL A 205 -7.06 7.32 5.72
C VAL A 205 -6.60 8.34 4.68
N PHE A 206 -7.42 9.35 4.40
CA PHE A 206 -7.14 10.36 3.38
C PHE A 206 -5.91 11.21 3.72
N LEU A 207 -5.76 11.63 4.98
CA LEU A 207 -4.66 12.51 5.36
C LEU A 207 -3.29 11.86 5.11
N PRO A 208 -3.01 10.62 5.57
CA PRO A 208 -1.78 9.92 5.19
C PRO A 208 -1.68 9.69 3.68
N SER A 209 -2.74 9.19 3.03
CA SER A 209 -2.70 8.91 1.59
C SER A 209 -2.38 10.16 0.75
N SER A 210 -2.76 11.35 1.22
CA SER A 210 -2.47 12.61 0.51
C SER A 210 -0.97 12.88 0.32
N PHE A 211 -0.08 12.32 1.18
CA PHE A 211 1.36 12.41 0.99
C PHE A 211 1.84 11.71 -0.30
N TYR A 212 1.03 10.84 -0.89
CA TYR A 212 1.32 10.20 -2.18
C TYR A 212 0.97 11.07 -3.39
N LEU A 213 0.20 12.16 -3.22
CA LEU A 213 -0.18 13.04 -4.32
C LEU A 213 1.05 13.63 -5.06
N PRO A 214 2.08 14.17 -4.38
CA PRO A 214 3.30 14.64 -5.05
C PRO A 214 3.94 13.57 -5.94
N VAL A 215 3.97 12.31 -5.48
CA VAL A 215 4.50 11.17 -6.25
C VAL A 215 3.67 10.91 -7.51
N ILE A 216 2.34 11.03 -7.43
CA ILE A 216 1.46 10.90 -8.60
C ILE A 216 1.77 11.99 -9.64
N PHE A 217 1.93 13.24 -9.20
CA PHE A 217 2.31 14.34 -10.11
C PHE A 217 3.67 14.09 -10.78
N LEU A 218 4.66 13.63 -10.02
CA LEU A 218 5.99 13.29 -10.57
C LEU A 218 5.91 12.15 -11.58
N LYS A 219 5.18 11.06 -11.26
CA LYS A 219 5.02 9.89 -12.14
C LYS A 219 4.34 10.25 -13.46
N ARG A 220 3.35 11.13 -13.42
CA ARG A 220 2.65 11.60 -14.63
C ARG A 220 3.56 12.41 -15.54
N ASN A 221 4.39 13.27 -14.97
CA ASN A 221 5.30 14.14 -15.71
C ASN A 221 6.66 13.47 -16.01
N THR A 222 6.75 12.14 -15.92
CA THR A 222 8.00 11.39 -16.17
C THR A 222 8.60 11.68 -17.53
N LEU A 223 7.80 11.70 -18.60
CA LEU A 223 8.29 12.03 -19.94
C LEU A 223 8.89 13.44 -20.03
N PHE A 224 8.29 14.40 -19.32
CA PHE A 224 8.79 15.77 -19.26
C PHE A 224 10.12 15.82 -18.48
N LEU A 225 10.18 15.14 -17.33
CA LEU A 225 11.37 15.08 -16.48
C LEU A 225 12.55 14.41 -17.20
N MET A 226 12.31 13.31 -17.93
CA MET A 226 13.37 12.62 -18.69
C MET A 226 13.97 13.48 -19.79
N LYS A 227 13.14 14.31 -20.45
CA LYS A 227 13.60 15.18 -21.54
C LYS A 227 14.44 16.36 -21.06
N HIS A 228 14.18 16.88 -19.86
CA HIS A 228 14.83 18.09 -19.33
C HIS A 228 16.01 17.82 -18.39
N PHE A 229 16.05 16.65 -17.74
CA PHE A 229 17.11 16.29 -16.80
C PHE A 229 17.95 15.14 -17.36
N PHE A 230 17.56 13.89 -17.07
CA PHE A 230 18.21 12.68 -17.53
C PHE A 230 17.23 11.50 -17.40
N PRO A 231 17.33 10.44 -18.24
CA PRO A 231 16.41 9.30 -18.19
C PRO A 231 16.31 8.61 -16.82
N GLU A 232 17.40 8.56 -16.05
CA GLU A 232 17.50 7.91 -14.75
C GLU A 232 16.70 8.61 -13.65
N ILE A 233 16.17 9.82 -13.89
CA ILE A 233 15.29 10.56 -12.98
C ILE A 233 14.08 9.70 -12.57
N ILE A 234 13.64 8.77 -13.43
CA ILE A 234 12.58 7.83 -13.15
C ILE A 234 12.89 6.96 -11.93
N ILE A 235 14.14 6.52 -11.76
CA ILE A 235 14.54 5.66 -10.64
C ILE A 235 14.36 6.44 -9.33
N PHE A 236 14.77 7.71 -9.31
CA PHE A 236 14.58 8.59 -8.16
C PHE A 236 13.10 8.84 -7.87
N VAL A 237 12.27 9.08 -8.89
CA VAL A 237 10.82 9.25 -8.73
C VAL A 237 10.16 7.99 -8.15
N LEU A 238 10.56 6.80 -8.62
CA LEU A 238 10.07 5.52 -8.09
C LEU A 238 10.58 5.27 -6.67
N GLY A 239 11.84 5.59 -6.38
CA GLY A 239 12.44 5.50 -5.06
C GLY A 239 11.75 6.39 -4.02
N ILE A 240 11.50 7.66 -4.35
CA ILE A 240 10.69 8.57 -3.53
C ILE A 240 9.30 7.97 -3.31
N GLY A 241 8.69 7.40 -4.37
CA GLY A 241 7.41 6.72 -4.28
C GLY A 241 7.40 5.57 -3.27
N ILE A 242 8.48 4.79 -3.16
CA ILE A 242 8.65 3.72 -2.18
C ILE A 242 8.78 4.31 -0.76
N SER A 243 9.62 5.32 -0.57
CA SER A 243 9.80 5.95 0.74
C SER A 243 8.49 6.55 1.27
N VAL A 244 7.75 7.23 0.41
CA VAL A 244 6.43 7.79 0.76
C VAL A 244 5.43 6.68 1.06
N SER A 245 5.41 5.58 0.28
CA SER A 245 4.46 4.49 0.54
C SER A 245 4.69 3.83 1.90
N VAL A 246 5.94 3.68 2.37
CA VAL A 246 6.22 3.16 3.72
C VAL A 246 5.54 4.00 4.80
N VAL A 247 5.59 5.33 4.68
CA VAL A 247 4.94 6.26 5.63
C VAL A 247 3.42 6.17 5.53
N VAL A 248 2.87 6.15 4.30
CA VAL A 248 1.43 6.03 4.07
C VAL A 248 0.89 4.73 4.64
N ASP A 249 1.54 3.60 4.37
CA ASP A 249 1.11 2.28 4.82
C ASP A 249 1.14 2.18 6.35
N LEU A 250 2.18 2.73 6.99
CA LEU A 250 2.28 2.79 8.44
C LEU A 250 1.06 3.45 9.08
N PHE A 251 0.70 4.66 8.64
CA PHE A 251 -0.42 5.40 9.21
C PHE A 251 -1.77 4.81 8.82
N THR A 252 -1.94 4.38 7.57
CA THR A 252 -3.20 3.78 7.11
C THR A 252 -3.49 2.41 7.74
N ALA A 253 -2.48 1.69 8.20
CA ALA A 253 -2.68 0.47 8.98
C ALA A 253 -2.91 0.76 10.47
N THR A 254 -2.15 1.68 11.07
CA THR A 254 -2.17 1.90 12.53
C THR A 254 -3.36 2.74 13.01
N LEU A 255 -3.69 3.84 12.34
CA LEU A 255 -4.77 4.75 12.76
C LEU A 255 -6.14 4.03 12.82
N PRO A 256 -6.56 3.29 11.78
CA PRO A 256 -7.85 2.61 11.80
C PRO A 256 -7.86 1.41 12.75
N ALA A 257 -6.71 0.75 12.94
CA ALA A 257 -6.59 -0.35 13.92
C ALA A 257 -6.76 0.15 15.36
N ILE A 258 -6.18 1.30 15.73
CA ILE A 258 -6.36 1.91 17.05
C ILE A 258 -7.81 2.31 17.28
N LEU A 259 -8.42 2.96 16.29
CA LEU A 259 -9.84 3.30 16.35
C LEU A 259 -10.73 2.06 16.50
N PHE A 260 -10.41 0.99 15.77
CA PHE A 260 -11.11 -0.28 15.90
C PHE A 260 -11.00 -0.83 17.32
N LEU A 261 -9.81 -0.77 17.94
CA LEU A 261 -9.61 -1.25 19.31
C LEU A 261 -10.42 -0.44 20.33
N LYS A 262 -10.49 0.89 20.17
CA LYS A 262 -11.23 1.79 21.08
C LYS A 262 -12.76 1.66 20.96
N GLU A 263 -13.28 1.61 19.74
CA GLU A 263 -14.72 1.77 19.46
C GLU A 263 -15.39 0.51 18.90
N GLY A 264 -14.62 -0.39 18.28
CA GLY A 264 -15.08 -1.63 17.67
C GLY A 264 -14.86 -2.88 18.52
N GLY A 265 -13.83 -2.89 19.37
CA GLY A 265 -13.44 -4.03 20.21
C GLY A 265 -14.25 -4.22 21.50
N LYS A 266 -15.23 -3.34 21.78
CA LYS A 266 -16.19 -3.53 22.88
C LYS A 266 -17.34 -4.43 22.43
N LYS A 267 -17.13 -5.74 22.54
CA LYS A 267 -18.19 -6.72 22.79
C LYS A 267 -17.67 -7.70 23.84
#